data_AF-A0A496PWJ9-F1
#
_entry.id   AF-A0A496PWJ9-F1
#
_cell.length_a   1.000
_cell.length_b   1.000
_cell.length_c   1.000
_cell.angle_alpha   90.00
_cell.angle_beta   90.00
_cell.angle_gamma   90.00
#
_symmetry.space_group_name_H-M   'P 1'
#
loop_
_entity.id
_entity.type
_entity.pdbx_description
1 polymer ?
#
loop_
_entity_poly.entity_id
_entity_poly.type
_entity_poly.pdbx_seq_one_letter_code
_entity_poly.pdbx_strand_id
1 'polypeptide(L)'
;EFGCESIGIQYQQGLKDLAPASDLAEGLLNNSERPPVRNSAGRIINEGRPLPHFNEVDECAGLDAVMTNRVHTALNQPVETTLHDLRWGDWDQSGNSDEYVWVFLISGSAPPAHHVDGFKGSDSWRQPAMYFRLGGGTLRGIAKPGEIVWSRVYIADGRLKMDLGRGKAIELPREETERRWQATTPEWPIMHGVTYGVSRDQMMGRHKANHIQVAYANSTREADLAMYAKAALARELGLEVFLCGTRKNGKAF
;
A
#
# COMPACT_ATOMS: atom_id res chain seq x y z
N GLU A 1 -0.82 25.24 8.92
CA GLU A 1 -0.43 26.62 8.57
C GLU A 1 0.46 26.64 7.34
N PHE A 2 1.50 25.81 7.29
CA PHE A 2 2.49 25.79 6.20
C PHE A 2 2.22 24.78 5.06
N GLY A 3 1.08 24.08 5.11
CA GLY A 3 0.81 22.94 4.22
C GLY A 3 1.65 21.71 4.59
N CYS A 4 1.14 20.52 4.25
CA CYS A 4 1.84 19.25 4.41
C CYS A 4 1.24 18.30 3.37
N GLU A 5 2.07 17.81 2.46
CA GLU A 5 1.62 16.95 1.35
C GLU A 5 1.69 15.47 1.73
N SER A 6 2.66 15.09 2.57
CA SER A 6 2.76 13.75 3.13
C SER A 6 3.42 13.76 4.51
N ILE A 7 3.15 12.73 5.30
CA ILE A 7 3.71 12.54 6.64
C ILE A 7 4.40 11.18 6.71
N GLY A 8 5.67 11.17 7.10
CA GLY A 8 6.40 9.96 7.44
C GLY A 8 6.51 9.81 8.95
N ILE A 9 6.21 8.63 9.48
CA ILE A 9 6.38 8.34 10.90
C ILE A 9 7.36 7.18 11.07
N GLN A 10 8.49 7.45 11.74
CA GLN A 10 9.60 6.50 11.81
C GLN A 10 9.25 5.29 12.67
N TYR A 11 8.68 5.56 13.84
CA TYR A 11 8.39 4.62 14.93
C TYR A 11 9.56 3.74 15.41
N GLN A 12 10.04 2.83 14.58
CA GLN A 12 11.10 1.88 14.90
C GLN A 12 12.47 2.35 14.38
N GLN A 13 13.55 2.29 15.15
CA GLN A 13 13.62 2.24 16.62
C GLN A 13 13.54 3.66 17.20
N GLY A 14 13.34 3.80 18.52
CA GLY A 14 13.33 5.10 19.21
C GLY A 14 11.94 5.49 19.69
N LEU A 15 11.04 5.91 18.80
CA LEU A 15 9.70 6.39 19.21
C LEU A 15 8.84 5.26 19.81
N LYS A 16 9.01 4.02 19.33
CA LYS A 16 8.35 2.83 19.90
C LYS A 16 8.60 2.60 21.40
N ASP A 17 9.67 3.18 21.95
CA ASP A 17 10.03 3.04 23.36
C ASP A 17 9.43 4.15 24.23
N LEU A 18 8.84 5.18 23.61
CA LEU A 18 8.30 6.38 24.26
C LEU A 18 6.77 6.48 24.18
N ALA A 19 6.15 5.89 23.16
CA ALA A 19 4.71 5.95 22.95
C ALA A 19 4.14 4.63 22.37
N PRO A 20 2.84 4.33 22.60
CA PRO A 20 2.14 3.24 21.92
C PRO A 20 2.03 3.51 20.41
N ALA A 21 2.21 2.47 19.59
CA ALA A 21 2.22 2.54 18.13
C ALA A 21 1.04 3.34 17.54
N SER A 22 1.32 4.16 16.54
CA SER A 22 0.34 5.04 15.90
C SER A 22 -0.38 4.42 14.70
N ASP A 23 -0.28 3.11 14.50
CA ASP A 23 -0.75 2.44 13.28
C ASP A 23 -2.20 2.78 12.92
N LEU A 24 -3.10 2.78 13.91
CA LEU A 24 -4.50 3.18 13.68
C LEU A 24 -4.59 4.57 13.04
N ALA A 25 -3.85 5.55 13.56
CA ALA A 25 -3.82 6.89 13.00
C ALA A 25 -3.16 6.91 11.61
N GLU A 26 -2.07 6.18 11.43
CA GLU A 26 -1.34 6.04 10.16
C GLU A 26 -2.24 5.50 9.03
N GLY A 27 -3.05 4.48 9.32
CA GLY A 27 -4.01 3.94 8.36
C GLY A 27 -5.11 4.94 8.00
N LEU A 28 -5.58 5.71 8.99
CA LEU A 28 -6.60 6.75 8.77
C LEU A 28 -6.07 7.95 7.98
N LEU A 29 -4.78 8.29 8.08
CA LEU A 29 -4.17 9.34 7.27
C LEU A 29 -4.26 9.00 5.78
N ASN A 30 -4.07 7.72 5.43
CA ASN A 30 -4.20 7.23 4.05
C ASN A 30 -5.64 7.03 3.56
N ASN A 31 -6.67 7.38 4.35
CA ASN A 31 -8.09 7.21 4.00
C ASN A 31 -8.79 8.56 3.78
N SER A 32 -9.63 8.68 2.73
CA SER A 32 -10.38 9.92 2.49
C SER A 32 -11.45 10.19 3.56
N GLU A 33 -12.12 9.13 4.01
CA GLU A 33 -13.07 9.17 5.11
C GLU A 33 -12.31 9.02 6.44
N ARG A 34 -11.92 10.15 7.03
CA ARG A 34 -11.19 10.17 8.31
C ARG A 34 -11.73 11.24 9.26
N PRO A 35 -11.52 11.09 10.59
CA PRO A 35 -11.93 12.10 11.54
C PRO A 35 -11.37 13.49 11.18
N PRO A 36 -12.18 14.56 11.25
CA PRO A 36 -11.76 15.89 10.83
C PRO A 36 -10.69 16.43 11.78
N VAL A 37 -9.55 16.86 11.21
CA VAL A 37 -8.48 17.55 11.94
C VAL A 37 -8.48 19.01 11.52
N ARG A 38 -8.55 19.93 12.48
CA ARG A 38 -8.59 21.39 12.22
C ARG A 38 -7.22 22.03 12.43
N ASN A 39 -6.90 23.03 11.62
CA ASN A 39 -5.73 23.88 11.84
C ASN A 39 -6.00 24.96 12.91
N SER A 40 -5.00 25.78 13.22
CA SER A 40 -5.09 26.91 14.17
C SER A 40 -6.18 27.93 13.84
N ALA A 41 -6.56 28.05 12.56
CA ALA A 41 -7.65 28.90 12.08
C ALA A 41 -9.02 28.18 12.05
N GLY A 42 -9.13 26.96 12.60
CA GLY A 42 -10.36 26.18 12.66
C GLY A 42 -10.77 25.48 11.35
N ARG A 43 -9.99 25.58 10.27
CA ARG A 43 -10.30 24.95 8.97
C ARG A 43 -9.92 23.47 8.99
N ILE A 44 -10.76 22.61 8.41
CA ILE A 44 -10.48 21.19 8.26
C ILE A 44 -9.33 21.02 7.26
N ILE A 45 -8.32 20.26 7.66
CA ILE A 45 -7.17 19.91 6.82
C ILE A 45 -7.59 18.79 5.88
N ASN A 46 -7.36 18.96 4.57
CA ASN A 46 -7.65 17.97 3.52
C ASN A 46 -9.02 17.30 3.68
N GLU A 47 -10.08 18.10 3.75
CA GLU A 47 -11.45 17.58 3.84
C GLU A 47 -11.76 16.65 2.66
N GLY A 48 -12.29 15.46 2.97
CA GLY A 48 -12.63 14.43 1.98
C GLY A 48 -11.43 13.87 1.21
N ARG A 49 -10.19 14.09 1.68
CA ARG A 49 -8.98 13.64 1.01
C ARG A 49 -7.99 12.99 1.99
N PRO A 50 -7.26 11.95 1.55
CA PRO A 50 -6.17 11.41 2.33
C PRO A 50 -5.08 12.46 2.56
N LEU A 51 -4.30 12.27 3.59
CA LEU A 51 -2.99 12.88 3.77
C LEU A 51 -1.97 11.75 3.62
N PRO A 52 -1.35 11.58 2.44
CA PRO A 52 -0.42 10.50 2.17
C PRO A 52 0.54 10.26 3.34
N HIS A 53 0.48 9.06 3.90
CA HIS A 53 1.31 8.63 5.02
C HIS A 53 2.20 7.47 4.57
N PHE A 54 3.45 7.49 5.04
CA PHE A 54 4.42 6.44 4.77
C PHE A 54 5.09 5.97 6.07
N ASN A 55 4.90 4.69 6.39
CA ASN A 55 5.47 4.04 7.56
C ASN A 55 7.01 4.06 7.49
N GLU A 56 7.64 3.98 8.66
CA GLU A 56 9.09 3.81 8.85
C GLU A 56 9.95 4.93 8.24
N VAL A 57 9.34 6.07 7.89
CA VAL A 57 10.00 7.16 7.14
C VAL A 57 10.64 6.63 5.85
N ASP A 58 9.98 5.69 5.18
CA ASP A 58 10.35 5.31 3.81
C ASP A 58 10.02 6.45 2.83
N GLU A 59 10.94 7.39 2.69
CA GLU A 59 10.75 8.59 1.85
C GLU A 59 10.51 8.25 0.36
N CYS A 60 11.03 7.11 -0.10
CA CYS A 60 10.74 6.64 -1.46
C CYS A 60 9.26 6.24 -1.60
N ALA A 61 8.70 5.55 -0.61
CA ALA A 61 7.26 5.28 -0.55
C ALA A 61 6.45 6.57 -0.37
N GLY A 62 6.95 7.54 0.40
CA GLY A 62 6.33 8.86 0.56
C GLY A 62 6.21 9.63 -0.76
N LEU A 63 7.29 9.72 -1.54
CA LEU A 63 7.29 10.35 -2.87
C LEU A 63 6.35 9.62 -3.83
N ASP A 64 6.37 8.28 -3.80
CA ASP A 64 5.48 7.43 -4.59
C ASP A 64 4.00 7.70 -4.26
N ALA A 65 3.65 7.73 -2.96
CA ALA A 65 2.29 7.98 -2.49
C ALA A 65 1.77 9.36 -2.92
N VAL A 66 2.62 10.40 -2.90
CA VAL A 66 2.25 11.74 -3.39
C VAL A 66 1.97 11.73 -4.90
N MET A 67 2.84 11.11 -5.70
CA MET A 67 2.62 10.98 -7.15
C MET A 67 1.34 10.20 -7.44
N THR A 68 1.12 9.10 -6.72
CA THR A 68 -0.10 8.28 -6.81
C THR A 68 -1.33 9.10 -6.53
N ASN A 69 -1.36 9.81 -5.40
CA ASN A 69 -2.52 10.60 -4.98
C ASN A 69 -2.86 11.68 -6.01
N ARG A 70 -1.86 12.38 -6.56
CA ARG A 70 -2.07 13.42 -7.59
C ARG A 70 -2.60 12.84 -8.90
N VAL A 71 -2.00 11.75 -9.39
CA VAL A 71 -2.44 11.09 -10.63
C VAL A 71 -3.85 10.54 -10.47
N HIS A 72 -4.12 9.86 -9.36
CA HIS A 72 -5.44 9.27 -9.11
C HIS A 72 -6.52 10.34 -8.96
N THR A 73 -6.21 11.45 -8.27
CA THR A 73 -7.11 12.61 -8.17
C THR A 73 -7.43 13.17 -9.57
N ALA A 74 -6.40 13.40 -10.40
CA ALA A 74 -6.59 13.95 -11.74
C ALA A 74 -7.41 13.03 -12.68
N LEU A 75 -7.37 11.72 -12.44
CA LEU A 75 -8.07 10.71 -13.23
C LEU A 75 -9.38 10.22 -12.60
N ASN A 76 -9.85 10.84 -11.50
CA ASN A 76 -11.01 10.40 -10.73
C ASN A 76 -10.95 8.90 -10.34
N GLN A 77 -9.76 8.43 -9.97
CA GLN A 77 -9.53 7.10 -9.41
C GLN A 77 -9.63 7.11 -7.88
N PRO A 78 -9.76 5.94 -7.23
CA PRO A 78 -9.59 5.82 -5.78
C PRO A 78 -8.25 6.41 -5.35
N VAL A 79 -8.25 7.28 -4.35
CA VAL A 79 -7.07 8.08 -3.97
C VAL A 79 -6.31 7.50 -2.77
N GLU A 80 -6.91 6.53 -2.08
CA GLU A 80 -6.31 5.80 -0.98
C GLU A 80 -5.20 4.89 -1.49
N THR A 81 -4.03 5.02 -0.89
CA THR A 81 -2.85 4.23 -1.21
C THR A 81 -2.11 3.90 0.07
N THR A 82 -1.42 2.77 0.08
CA THR A 82 -0.53 2.41 1.19
C THR A 82 0.65 1.63 0.64
N LEU A 83 1.76 1.69 1.35
CA LEU A 83 2.81 0.69 1.17
C LEU A 83 2.41 -0.60 1.89
N HIS A 84 2.83 -1.71 1.32
CA HIS A 84 2.81 -3.03 1.95
C HIS A 84 4.23 -3.58 2.02
N ASP A 85 4.51 -4.40 3.02
CA ASP A 85 5.64 -5.33 2.90
C ASP A 85 5.31 -6.39 1.84
N LEU A 86 6.20 -6.56 0.88
CA LEU A 86 6.27 -7.75 0.03
C LEU A 86 6.78 -8.93 0.87
N ARG A 87 5.90 -9.51 1.68
CA ARG A 87 6.34 -10.36 2.80
C ARG A 87 6.83 -11.74 2.37
N TRP A 88 5.99 -12.46 1.64
CA TRP A 88 6.26 -13.77 1.04
C TRP A 88 5.15 -14.11 0.04
N GLY A 89 5.27 -15.22 -0.69
CA GLY A 89 4.20 -15.73 -1.53
C GLY A 89 4.30 -17.23 -1.79
N ASP A 90 3.19 -17.83 -2.15
CA ASP A 90 3.06 -19.22 -2.58
C ASP A 90 1.84 -19.37 -3.50
N TRP A 91 1.66 -20.55 -4.07
CA TRP A 91 0.44 -20.89 -4.80
C TRP A 91 -0.74 -20.97 -3.82
N ASP A 92 -1.92 -20.58 -4.28
CA ASP A 92 -3.15 -20.75 -3.51
C ASP A 92 -3.36 -22.24 -3.15
N GLN A 93 -3.40 -22.54 -1.86
CA GLN A 93 -3.53 -23.92 -1.36
C GLN A 93 -4.99 -24.34 -1.18
N SER A 94 -5.94 -23.41 -1.34
CA SER A 94 -7.37 -23.70 -1.21
C SER A 94 -7.97 -24.42 -2.42
N GLY A 95 -7.29 -24.36 -3.57
CA GLY A 95 -7.79 -24.87 -4.84
C GLY A 95 -8.81 -23.96 -5.54
N ASN A 96 -8.99 -22.72 -5.06
CA ASN A 96 -9.91 -21.75 -5.66
C ASN A 96 -9.27 -20.95 -6.80
N SER A 97 -7.94 -20.96 -6.90
CA SER A 97 -7.21 -20.34 -7.99
C SER A 97 -5.88 -21.06 -8.26
N ASP A 98 -5.40 -20.98 -9.49
CA ASP A 98 -4.05 -21.44 -9.89
C ASP A 98 -3.02 -20.29 -9.80
N GLU A 99 -3.30 -19.26 -9.01
CA GLU A 99 -2.49 -18.05 -8.96
C GLU A 99 -1.33 -18.21 -7.96
N TYR A 100 -0.19 -17.61 -8.28
CA TYR A 100 0.87 -17.36 -7.29
C TYR A 100 0.51 -16.08 -6.52
N VAL A 101 0.22 -16.23 -5.23
CA VAL A 101 -0.33 -15.18 -4.39
C VAL A 101 0.73 -14.67 -3.43
N TRP A 102 0.99 -13.38 -3.52
CA TRP A 102 1.79 -12.64 -2.56
C TRP A 102 0.96 -12.26 -1.34
N VAL A 103 1.60 -12.36 -0.18
CA VAL A 103 1.14 -11.77 1.07
C VAL A 103 1.74 -10.37 1.16
N PHE A 104 0.93 -9.38 0.81
CA PHE A 104 1.24 -7.96 1.00
C PHE A 104 0.71 -7.53 2.37
N LEU A 105 1.61 -7.32 3.33
CA LEU A 105 1.23 -7.29 4.76
C LEU A 105 2.08 -6.27 5.53
N ILE A 106 1.65 -5.01 5.46
CA ILE A 106 2.30 -3.88 6.15
C ILE A 106 2.29 -4.07 7.67
N SER A 107 3.36 -3.63 8.32
CA SER A 107 3.64 -3.78 9.75
C SER A 107 2.77 -2.94 10.70
N GLY A 108 1.49 -2.72 10.38
CA GLY A 108 0.59 -1.97 11.28
C GLY A 108 -0.79 -1.67 10.72
N SER A 109 -0.87 -0.97 9.58
CA SER A 109 -2.15 -0.44 9.13
C SER A 109 -2.25 -0.20 7.63
N ALA A 110 -3.46 -0.39 7.11
CA ALA A 110 -3.87 -0.04 5.76
C ALA A 110 -5.18 0.78 5.85
N PRO A 111 -5.47 1.65 4.88
CA PRO A 111 -6.67 2.48 4.92
C PRO A 111 -7.94 1.60 4.86
N PRO A 112 -8.99 1.90 5.64
CA PRO A 112 -10.23 1.12 5.61
C PRO A 112 -10.84 1.00 4.22
N ALA A 113 -10.69 1.99 3.33
CA ALA A 113 -11.14 1.89 1.95
C ALA A 113 -10.52 0.71 1.17
N HIS A 114 -9.38 0.17 1.62
CA HIS A 114 -8.76 -1.02 1.03
C HIS A 114 -9.37 -2.31 1.59
N HIS A 115 -10.03 -2.28 2.74
CA HIS A 115 -10.62 -3.47 3.36
C HIS A 115 -11.99 -3.82 2.78
N VAL A 116 -12.32 -5.11 2.83
CA VAL A 116 -13.71 -5.58 2.63
C VAL A 116 -14.61 -4.84 3.62
N ASP A 117 -15.77 -4.34 3.15
CA ASP A 117 -16.75 -3.58 3.94
C ASP A 117 -16.23 -2.31 4.64
N GLY A 118 -15.07 -1.79 4.22
CA GLY A 118 -14.54 -0.54 4.74
C GLY A 118 -14.23 -0.62 6.25
N PHE A 119 -14.67 0.39 6.99
CA PHE A 119 -14.57 0.41 8.45
C PHE A 119 -15.24 -0.79 9.12
N LYS A 120 -16.34 -1.33 8.58
CA LYS A 120 -17.06 -2.45 9.19
C LYS A 120 -16.30 -3.76 9.12
N GLY A 121 -15.47 -3.94 8.09
CA GLY A 121 -14.57 -5.09 7.97
C GLY A 121 -13.15 -4.81 8.47
N SER A 122 -12.96 -3.71 9.19
CA SER A 122 -11.71 -3.38 9.86
C SER A 122 -11.79 -3.65 11.36
N ASP A 123 -10.70 -4.13 11.94
CA ASP A 123 -10.54 -4.36 13.37
C ASP A 123 -9.23 -3.76 13.89
N SER A 124 -9.17 -3.47 15.19
CA SER A 124 -7.96 -2.95 15.83
C SER A 124 -7.42 -3.94 16.84
N TRP A 125 -6.22 -4.44 16.57
CA TRP A 125 -5.52 -5.38 17.45
C TRP A 125 -4.39 -4.66 18.15
N ARG A 126 -4.06 -5.12 19.36
CA ARG A 126 -2.86 -4.64 20.03
C ARG A 126 -1.64 -5.11 19.23
N GLN A 127 -0.77 -4.19 18.80
CA GLN A 127 0.52 -4.52 18.16
C GLN A 127 1.31 -5.58 18.95
N PRO A 128 2.03 -6.52 18.30
CA PRO A 128 2.76 -7.58 19.00
C PRO A 128 3.79 -7.01 19.98
N ALA A 129 3.76 -7.52 21.23
CA ALA A 129 4.61 -7.01 22.31
C ALA A 129 6.11 -7.16 22.05
N MET A 130 6.49 -8.12 21.20
CA MET A 130 7.88 -8.32 20.76
C MET A 130 8.44 -7.08 20.05
N TYR A 131 7.65 -6.43 19.19
CA TYR A 131 8.07 -5.27 18.41
C TYR A 131 7.74 -3.95 19.13
N PHE A 132 6.52 -3.87 19.67
CA PHE A 132 5.96 -2.68 20.31
C PHE A 132 5.54 -3.02 21.75
N ARG A 133 6.48 -2.85 22.70
CA ARG A 133 6.26 -3.14 24.13
C ARG A 133 5.05 -2.40 24.69
N LEU A 134 4.88 -1.13 24.32
CA LEU A 134 3.78 -0.27 24.76
C LEU A 134 2.45 -0.55 24.04
N GLY A 135 2.43 -1.49 23.09
CA GLY A 135 1.26 -1.80 22.28
C GLY A 135 0.97 -0.66 21.30
N GLY A 136 -0.30 -0.27 21.22
CA GLY A 136 -0.86 0.52 20.12
C GLY A 136 -1.83 -0.34 19.31
N GLY A 137 -2.82 0.29 18.71
CA GLY A 137 -3.85 -0.40 17.92
C GLY A 137 -3.44 -0.43 16.45
N THR A 138 -3.41 -1.62 15.85
CA THR A 138 -3.33 -1.79 14.39
C THR A 138 -4.62 -1.32 13.73
N LEU A 139 -4.58 -1.13 12.40
CA LEU A 139 -5.79 -1.04 11.58
C LEU A 139 -5.77 -2.20 10.60
N ARG A 140 -6.29 -3.31 11.09
CA ARG A 140 -6.29 -4.59 10.41
C ARG A 140 -7.57 -4.72 9.59
N GLY A 141 -7.46 -5.46 8.49
CA GLY A 141 -8.57 -5.93 7.68
C GLY A 141 -8.05 -6.85 6.59
N ILE A 142 -8.98 -7.49 5.87
CA ILE A 142 -8.67 -8.22 4.63
C ILE A 142 -8.89 -7.27 3.48
N ALA A 143 -7.90 -7.11 2.62
CA ALA A 143 -8.03 -6.25 1.45
C ALA A 143 -9.11 -6.79 0.49
N LYS A 144 -9.94 -5.88 -0.05
CA LYS A 144 -11.02 -6.21 -0.97
C LYS A 144 -10.49 -6.65 -2.35
N PRO A 145 -11.16 -7.56 -3.06
CA PRO A 145 -10.74 -7.91 -4.42
C PRO A 145 -10.85 -6.71 -5.36
N GLY A 146 -9.90 -6.56 -6.28
CA GLY A 146 -9.91 -5.45 -7.24
C GLY A 146 -8.62 -5.27 -8.03
N GLU A 147 -8.69 -4.45 -9.08
CA GLU A 147 -7.53 -4.09 -9.90
C GLU A 147 -6.64 -3.10 -9.15
N ILE A 148 -5.34 -3.36 -9.14
CA ILE A 148 -4.36 -2.52 -8.46
C ILE A 148 -3.24 -2.07 -9.40
N VAL A 149 -2.72 -0.87 -9.19
CA VAL A 149 -1.39 -0.46 -9.66
C VAL A 149 -0.44 -0.65 -8.49
N TRP A 150 0.68 -1.33 -8.73
CA TRP A 150 1.77 -1.39 -7.76
C TRP A 150 2.99 -0.64 -8.27
N SER A 151 3.78 -0.09 -7.35
CA SER A 151 5.01 0.60 -7.71
C SER A 151 6.03 0.66 -6.58
N ARG A 152 7.26 1.01 -6.95
CA ARG A 152 8.33 1.33 -6.02
C ARG A 152 9.29 2.35 -6.61
N VAL A 153 9.41 3.49 -5.95
CA VAL A 153 10.57 4.39 -6.12
C VAL A 153 11.76 3.83 -5.33
N TYR A 154 12.96 3.95 -5.86
CA TYR A 154 14.20 3.58 -5.18
C TYR A 154 15.39 4.38 -5.70
N ILE A 155 16.49 4.37 -4.95
CA ILE A 155 17.74 5.02 -5.34
C ILE A 155 18.73 3.94 -5.76
N ALA A 156 19.29 4.08 -6.96
CA ALA A 156 20.40 3.26 -7.43
C ALA A 156 21.30 4.10 -8.34
N ASP A 157 22.61 3.92 -8.24
CA ASP A 157 23.61 4.65 -9.05
C ASP A 157 23.48 6.18 -8.94
N GLY A 158 23.09 6.67 -7.76
CA GLY A 158 22.87 8.10 -7.49
C GLY A 158 21.65 8.70 -8.20
N ARG A 159 20.73 7.87 -8.69
CA ARG A 159 19.52 8.30 -9.41
C ARG A 159 18.26 7.72 -8.78
N LEU A 160 17.17 8.49 -8.85
CA LEU A 160 15.83 7.98 -8.54
C LEU A 160 15.34 7.14 -9.72
N LYS A 161 14.89 5.94 -9.41
CA LYS A 161 14.32 4.97 -10.34
C LYS A 161 12.95 4.57 -9.84
N MET A 162 12.08 4.14 -10.76
CA MET A 162 10.75 3.67 -10.42
C MET A 162 10.39 2.41 -11.19
N ASP A 163 10.02 1.37 -10.46
CA ASP A 163 9.39 0.19 -11.04
C ASP A 163 7.86 0.34 -10.86
N LEU A 164 7.09 0.08 -11.91
CA LEU A 164 5.62 0.08 -11.88
C LEU A 164 5.07 -1.15 -12.58
N GLY A 165 3.95 -1.68 -12.09
CA GLY A 165 3.25 -2.75 -12.77
C GLY A 165 1.76 -2.82 -12.44
N ARG A 166 1.10 -3.75 -13.12
CA ARG A 166 -0.32 -4.07 -12.92
C ARG A 166 -0.47 -5.31 -12.05
N GLY A 167 -1.60 -5.43 -11.38
CA GLY A 167 -1.97 -6.60 -10.61
C GLY A 167 -3.43 -6.58 -10.17
N LYS A 168 -3.79 -7.54 -9.33
CA LYS A 168 -5.08 -7.57 -8.60
C LYS A 168 -4.87 -8.00 -7.15
N ALA A 169 -5.70 -7.47 -6.26
CA ALA A 169 -6.03 -8.14 -5.02
C ALA A 169 -7.10 -9.20 -5.32
N ILE A 170 -6.94 -10.41 -4.78
CA ILE A 170 -7.93 -11.49 -4.92
C ILE A 170 -8.59 -11.82 -3.58
N GLU A 171 -9.79 -12.38 -3.67
CA GLU A 171 -10.45 -12.99 -2.53
C GLU A 171 -9.96 -14.43 -2.38
N LEU A 172 -9.61 -14.82 -1.16
CA LEU A 172 -9.32 -16.20 -0.79
C LEU A 172 -10.28 -16.64 0.31
N PRO A 173 -10.57 -17.96 0.43
CA PRO A 173 -11.34 -18.49 1.55
C PRO A 173 -10.80 -18.03 2.90
N ARG A 174 -11.69 -17.95 3.88
CA ARG A 174 -11.31 -17.54 5.24
C ARG A 174 -10.23 -18.44 5.84
N GLU A 175 -10.30 -19.75 5.58
CA GLU A 175 -9.30 -20.72 6.06
C GLU A 175 -7.91 -20.44 5.49
N GLU A 176 -7.81 -20.17 4.19
CA GLU A 176 -6.54 -19.85 3.53
C GLU A 176 -6.01 -18.49 3.98
N THR A 177 -6.89 -17.50 4.16
CA THR A 177 -6.53 -16.20 4.73
C THR A 177 -5.95 -16.37 6.15
N GLU A 178 -6.58 -17.20 6.99
CA GLU A 178 -6.13 -17.47 8.35
C GLU A 178 -4.76 -18.18 8.35
N ARG A 179 -4.57 -19.19 7.50
CA ARG A 179 -3.26 -19.87 7.32
C ARG A 179 -2.17 -18.85 7.01
N ARG A 180 -2.41 -17.94 6.06
CA ARG A 180 -1.44 -16.91 5.66
C ARG A 180 -1.14 -15.90 6.79
N TRP A 181 -2.15 -15.49 7.54
CA TRP A 181 -1.98 -14.64 8.71
C TRP A 181 -1.12 -15.31 9.80
N GLN A 182 -1.45 -16.55 10.15
CA GLN A 182 -0.73 -17.31 11.19
C GLN A 182 0.72 -17.60 10.82
N ALA A 183 1.05 -17.67 9.53
CA ALA A 183 2.43 -17.79 9.05
C ALA A 183 3.26 -16.51 9.25
N THR A 184 2.63 -15.37 9.56
CA THR A 184 3.31 -14.07 9.65
C THR A 184 2.97 -13.33 10.94
N THR A 185 1.93 -12.50 10.94
CA THR A 185 1.52 -11.63 12.05
C THR A 185 0.02 -11.36 11.88
N PRO A 186 -0.84 -12.10 12.59
CA PRO A 186 -2.29 -11.98 12.45
C PRO A 186 -2.82 -10.59 12.77
N GLU A 187 -2.12 -9.79 13.58
CA GLU A 187 -2.55 -8.45 14.00
C GLU A 187 -2.50 -7.40 12.88
N TRP A 188 -1.85 -7.71 11.75
CA TRP A 188 -1.61 -6.78 10.65
C TRP A 188 -2.59 -6.99 9.48
N PRO A 189 -2.91 -5.93 8.72
CA PRO A 189 -3.79 -6.03 7.55
C PRO A 189 -3.14 -6.85 6.44
N ILE A 190 -3.94 -7.69 5.76
CA ILE A 190 -3.47 -8.60 4.71
C ILE A 190 -4.09 -8.27 3.36
N MET A 191 -3.26 -8.22 2.33
CA MET A 191 -3.69 -8.22 0.94
C MET A 191 -3.12 -9.46 0.23
N HIS A 192 -4.01 -10.17 -0.47
CA HIS A 192 -3.68 -11.29 -1.34
C HIS A 192 -3.39 -10.76 -2.75
N GLY A 193 -2.14 -10.41 -3.01
CA GLY A 193 -1.71 -9.74 -4.24
C GLY A 193 -1.29 -10.70 -5.34
N VAL A 194 -1.72 -10.45 -6.58
CA VAL A 194 -1.24 -11.13 -7.79
C VAL A 194 -0.65 -10.09 -8.74
N THR A 195 0.62 -10.25 -9.12
CA THR A 195 1.33 -9.39 -10.07
C THR A 195 1.26 -9.94 -11.49
N TYR A 196 0.80 -9.15 -12.45
CA TYR A 196 0.60 -9.63 -13.82
C TYR A 196 1.91 -9.74 -14.59
N GLY A 197 2.22 -10.92 -15.11
CA GLY A 197 3.38 -11.16 -15.98
C GLY A 197 4.73 -11.01 -15.28
N VAL A 198 4.76 -10.95 -13.95
CA VAL A 198 5.99 -10.93 -13.13
C VAL A 198 6.03 -12.23 -12.33
N SER A 199 7.01 -13.08 -12.61
CA SER A 199 7.21 -14.31 -11.82
C SER A 199 7.77 -14.00 -10.44
N ARG A 200 7.67 -14.96 -9.51
CA ARG A 200 8.33 -14.88 -8.19
C ARG A 200 9.79 -14.47 -8.31
N ASP A 201 10.55 -15.15 -9.17
CA ASP A 201 11.99 -14.96 -9.27
C ASP A 201 12.34 -13.60 -9.91
N GLN A 202 11.53 -13.14 -10.86
CA GLN A 202 11.66 -11.79 -11.41
C GLN A 202 11.38 -10.73 -10.35
N MET A 203 10.31 -10.88 -9.56
CA MET A 203 9.99 -9.94 -8.49
C MET A 203 11.11 -9.89 -7.45
N MET A 204 11.54 -11.03 -6.92
CA MET A 204 12.60 -11.10 -5.90
C MET A 204 13.97 -10.67 -6.41
N GLY A 205 14.28 -10.86 -7.71
CA GLY A 205 15.55 -10.41 -8.30
C GLY A 205 15.57 -8.92 -8.65
N ARG A 206 14.41 -8.36 -9.00
CA ARG A 206 14.28 -6.98 -9.49
C ARG A 206 13.95 -5.98 -8.37
N HIS A 207 12.95 -6.27 -7.55
CA HIS A 207 12.39 -5.36 -6.55
C HIS A 207 13.45 -4.94 -5.53
N LYS A 208 13.67 -3.63 -5.36
CA LYS A 208 14.81 -3.08 -4.59
C LYS A 208 14.47 -2.65 -3.16
N ALA A 209 13.37 -3.15 -2.62
CA ALA A 209 12.94 -2.86 -1.26
C ALA A 209 12.06 -3.99 -0.69
N ASN A 210 11.82 -3.98 0.62
CA ASN A 210 10.75 -4.76 1.22
C ASN A 210 9.37 -4.15 0.91
N HIS A 211 9.27 -2.82 0.83
CA HIS A 211 8.01 -2.14 0.61
C HIS A 211 7.59 -2.10 -0.87
N ILE A 212 6.28 -2.22 -1.11
CA ILE A 212 5.61 -2.07 -2.40
C ILE A 212 4.40 -1.14 -2.21
N GLN A 213 4.32 -0.06 -2.98
CA GLN A 213 3.18 0.86 -2.94
C GLN A 213 2.02 0.26 -3.73
N VAL A 214 0.80 0.34 -3.21
CA VAL A 214 -0.41 -0.16 -3.87
C VAL A 214 -1.51 0.90 -3.88
N ALA A 215 -2.20 1.03 -5.02
CA ALA A 215 -3.45 1.79 -5.13
C ALA A 215 -4.46 1.04 -6.02
N TYR A 216 -5.73 1.09 -5.63
CA TYR A 216 -6.82 0.54 -6.43
C TYR A 216 -7.18 1.44 -7.62
N ALA A 217 -7.81 0.85 -8.61
CA ALA A 217 -8.41 1.54 -9.74
C ALA A 217 -9.80 0.97 -10.04
N ASN A 218 -10.66 1.76 -10.67
CA ASN A 218 -12.08 1.40 -10.84
C ASN A 218 -12.30 0.26 -11.85
N SER A 219 -11.38 0.09 -12.81
CA SER A 219 -11.47 -0.91 -13.86
C SER A 219 -10.10 -1.24 -14.43
N THR A 220 -9.94 -2.40 -15.08
CA THR A 220 -8.66 -2.79 -15.71
C THR A 220 -8.13 -1.72 -16.67
N ARG A 221 -9.01 -1.10 -17.48
CA ARG A 221 -8.61 -0.06 -18.43
C ARG A 221 -8.14 1.22 -17.73
N GLU A 222 -8.88 1.66 -16.72
CA GLU A 222 -8.50 2.84 -15.93
C GLU A 222 -7.22 2.61 -15.15
N ALA A 223 -6.99 1.38 -14.72
CA ALA A 223 -5.82 0.98 -13.99
C ALA A 223 -4.55 0.95 -14.89
N ASP A 224 -4.70 0.58 -16.17
CA ASP A 224 -3.66 0.79 -17.18
C ASP A 224 -3.38 2.28 -17.39
N LEU A 225 -4.42 3.10 -17.54
CA LEU A 225 -4.28 4.56 -17.70
C LEU A 225 -3.58 5.21 -16.50
N ALA A 226 -3.95 4.85 -15.26
CA ALA A 226 -3.34 5.37 -14.05
C ALA A 226 -1.86 5.00 -13.96
N MET A 227 -1.50 3.76 -14.31
CA MET A 227 -0.09 3.33 -14.34
C MET A 227 0.70 4.13 -15.38
N TYR A 228 0.19 4.29 -16.60
CA TYR A 228 0.88 5.07 -17.64
C TYR A 228 1.00 6.56 -17.31
N ALA A 229 -0.06 7.16 -16.75
CA ALA A 229 -0.03 8.56 -16.32
C ALA A 229 1.02 8.78 -15.22
N LYS A 230 1.11 7.86 -14.26
CA LYS A 230 2.12 7.89 -13.20
C LYS A 230 3.54 7.68 -13.74
N ALA A 231 3.71 6.75 -14.68
CA ALA A 231 4.99 6.56 -15.36
C ALA A 231 5.43 7.81 -16.13
N ALA A 232 4.51 8.46 -16.84
CA ALA A 232 4.79 9.71 -17.56
C ALA A 232 5.16 10.84 -16.59
N LEU A 233 4.39 11.03 -15.51
CA LEU A 233 4.71 12.01 -14.47
C LEU A 233 6.11 11.77 -13.87
N ALA A 234 6.42 10.53 -13.49
CA ALA A 234 7.71 10.19 -12.89
C ALA A 234 8.88 10.47 -13.86
N ARG A 235 8.74 10.13 -15.14
CA ARG A 235 9.75 10.46 -16.17
C ARG A 235 9.96 11.96 -16.30
N GLU A 236 8.89 12.74 -16.28
CA GLU A 236 8.96 14.20 -16.41
C GLU A 236 9.56 14.87 -15.18
N LEU A 237 9.46 14.23 -14.02
CA LEU A 237 10.18 14.61 -12.80
C LEU A 237 11.64 14.10 -12.77
N GLY A 238 12.08 13.39 -13.81
CA GLY A 238 13.47 12.95 -13.98
C GLY A 238 13.80 11.56 -13.44
N LEU A 239 12.80 10.74 -13.09
CA LEU A 239 13.01 9.36 -12.64
C LEU A 239 13.27 8.44 -13.85
N GLU A 240 14.15 7.46 -13.67
CA GLU A 240 14.26 6.33 -14.61
C GLU A 240 13.13 5.34 -14.36
N VAL A 241 12.21 5.20 -15.31
CA VAL A 241 10.98 4.41 -15.14
C VAL A 241 11.04 3.08 -15.88
N PHE A 242 10.65 2.01 -15.19
CA PHE A 242 10.57 0.65 -15.70
C PHE A 242 9.16 0.10 -15.52
N LEU A 243 8.54 -0.33 -16.62
CA LEU A 243 7.27 -1.04 -16.57
C LEU A 243 7.52 -2.55 -16.45
N CYS A 244 7.01 -3.15 -15.39
CA CYS A 244 7.27 -4.52 -15.00
C CYS A 244 6.07 -5.42 -15.28
N GLY A 245 6.30 -6.50 -16.02
CA GLY A 245 5.29 -7.51 -16.32
C GLY A 245 4.40 -7.17 -17.52
N THR A 246 3.10 -7.42 -17.39
CA THR A 246 2.14 -7.28 -18.49
C THR A 246 0.83 -6.64 -18.04
N ARG A 247 0.02 -6.23 -19.01
CA ARG A 247 -1.40 -5.93 -18.76
C ARG A 247 -2.15 -7.20 -18.39
N LYS A 248 -3.36 -7.06 -17.84
CA LYS A 248 -4.22 -8.19 -17.42
C LYS A 248 -4.41 -9.26 -18.52
N ASN A 249 -4.43 -8.86 -19.79
CA ASN A 249 -4.59 -9.76 -20.93
C ASN A 249 -3.29 -10.42 -21.41
N GLY A 250 -2.19 -10.29 -20.65
CA GLY A 250 -0.88 -10.87 -20.97
C GLY A 250 -0.07 -10.08 -22.00
N LYS A 251 -0.60 -8.99 -22.58
CA LYS A 251 0.18 -8.16 -23.52
C LYS A 251 1.19 -7.30 -22.76
N ALA A 252 2.38 -7.16 -23.33
CA ALA A 252 3.38 -6.20 -22.87
C ALA A 252 2.82 -4.75 -22.86
N PHE A 253 3.47 -3.92 -22.04
CA PHE A 253 3.24 -2.48 -21.95
C PHE A 253 3.86 -1.72 -23.13
#